data_AF-A0A0Q9ZLY0-F1
#
_entry.id   AF-A0A0Q9ZLY0-F1
#
_cell.length_a   1.000
_cell.length_b   1.000
_cell.length_c   1.000
_cell.angle_alpha   90.00
_cell.angle_beta   90.00
_cell.angle_gamma   90.00
#
_symmetry.space_group_name_H-M   'P 1'
#
loop_
_entity.id
_entity.type
_entity.pdbx_description
1 polymer ?
#
loop_
_entity_poly.entity_id
_entity_poly.type
_entity_poly.pdbx_seq_one_letter_code
_entity_poly.pdbx_strand_id
1 'polypeptide(L)'
;MKPTLQHSQAIPTPQQNSTSVDTLIVSSEFIQQLAVLTRKLGYVFKDLSLPKLALTHRSFDSKKNYERLEFLGDALLGMIVGEALYHRYPSQNEGRLTRMRATLVRQESLVIIAQNLELSNHLILGIGERKGGGRNRASILADAVESLIGAIYLDSQNLDITRDCVLSWYGDLIDNVNDQKALKDAKSRLQEWLQSKQFDLPHYELMETRGNAPHQIFVVRCHVNINNCVDITESGESRRIAEQKAAELMINQLHKLPSSAKKRS
;
A
#
# COMPACT_ATOMS: atom_id res chain seq x y z
N MET A 1 36.80 76.95 24.21
CA MET A 1 36.01 75.69 24.16
C MET A 1 36.80 74.72 23.29
N LYS A 2 37.73 73.98 23.91
CA LYS A 2 37.68 72.54 24.23
C LYS A 2 37.38 71.62 23.02
N PRO A 3 38.18 70.55 22.85
CA PRO A 3 38.44 69.85 21.59
C PRO A 3 37.50 68.66 21.39
N THR A 4 37.46 68.07 20.20
CA THR A 4 36.91 66.71 20.06
C THR A 4 37.74 65.87 19.10
N LEU A 5 38.22 64.78 19.67
CA LEU A 5 39.11 63.77 19.16
C LEU A 5 38.40 62.93 18.09
N GLN A 6 39.14 62.58 17.03
CA GLN A 6 38.79 61.46 16.15
C GLN A 6 38.91 60.16 16.96
N HIS A 7 37.77 59.56 17.30
CA HIS A 7 37.72 58.21 17.84
C HIS A 7 37.85 57.21 16.69
N SER A 8 38.98 56.49 16.70
CA SER A 8 39.20 55.23 16.01
C SER A 8 38.09 54.24 16.37
N GLN A 9 37.29 53.81 15.39
CA GLN A 9 36.38 52.68 15.55
C GLN A 9 37.02 51.45 14.92
N ALA A 10 37.36 50.50 15.79
CA ALA A 10 37.80 49.16 15.45
C ALA A 10 36.73 48.43 14.63
N ILE A 11 37.18 47.73 13.60
CA ILE A 11 36.39 46.77 12.83
C ILE A 11 35.95 45.65 13.79
N PRO A 12 34.64 45.38 13.96
CA PRO A 12 34.21 44.22 14.73
C PRO A 12 34.45 42.95 13.90
N THR A 13 35.27 42.06 14.44
CA THR A 13 35.41 40.67 13.99
C THR A 13 34.04 39.99 14.05
N PRO A 14 33.57 39.29 13.00
CA PRO A 14 32.32 38.54 13.09
C PRO A 14 32.50 37.40 14.09
N GLN A 15 31.82 37.53 15.22
CA GLN A 15 31.68 36.50 16.24
C GLN A 15 31.08 35.24 15.64
N GLN A 16 31.64 34.11 16.04
CA GLN A 16 31.11 32.76 15.83
C GLN A 16 29.69 32.69 16.37
N ASN A 17 28.69 32.75 15.48
CA ASN A 17 27.32 32.39 15.82
C ASN A 17 27.10 30.92 15.53
N SER A 18 27.28 30.13 16.58
CA SER A 18 26.71 28.81 16.78
C SER A 18 25.21 28.84 16.49
N THR A 19 24.81 28.26 15.35
CA THR A 19 23.42 27.85 15.11
C THR A 19 23.41 26.37 14.78
N SER A 20 22.61 25.65 15.53
CA SER A 20 22.38 24.20 15.52
C SER A 20 21.92 23.71 14.15
N VAL A 21 22.80 23.00 13.43
CA VAL A 21 22.50 22.29 12.18
C VAL A 21 22.79 20.81 12.38
N ASP A 22 22.01 20.13 13.24
CA ASP A 22 22.01 18.66 13.27
C ASP A 22 21.07 18.14 12.19
N THR A 23 21.66 18.21 10.99
CA THR A 23 21.29 17.53 9.76
C THR A 23 21.11 16.04 10.04
N LEU A 24 20.17 15.41 9.36
CA LEU A 24 20.06 13.96 9.28
C LEU A 24 21.33 13.38 8.62
N ILE A 25 22.44 13.28 9.35
CA ILE A 25 23.71 12.78 8.81
C ILE A 25 23.45 11.38 8.24
N VAL A 26 23.71 11.23 6.94
CA VAL A 26 23.57 9.97 6.22
C VAL A 26 24.79 9.13 6.61
N SER A 27 24.58 8.01 7.32
CA SER A 27 25.68 7.15 7.73
C SER A 27 26.25 6.37 6.54
N SER A 28 27.53 5.98 6.63
CA SER A 28 28.17 5.11 5.62
C SER A 28 27.44 3.78 5.45
N GLU A 29 26.94 3.19 6.54
CA GLU A 29 26.10 1.98 6.52
C GLU A 29 24.82 2.18 5.71
N PHE A 30 24.15 3.32 5.89
CA PHE A 30 22.94 3.64 5.12
C PHE A 30 23.24 3.77 3.62
N ILE A 31 24.35 4.43 3.26
CA ILE A 31 24.75 4.59 1.85
C ILE A 31 24.98 3.22 1.19
N GLN A 32 25.61 2.29 1.90
CA GLN A 32 25.87 0.94 1.38
C GLN A 32 24.56 0.15 1.17
N GLN A 33 23.64 0.21 2.13
CA GLN A 33 22.32 -0.43 2.00
C GLN A 33 21.49 0.23 0.88
N LEU A 34 21.56 1.56 0.76
CA LEU A 34 20.87 2.30 -0.28
C LEU A 34 21.37 1.92 -1.67
N ALA A 35 22.65 1.63 -1.86
CA ALA A 35 23.20 1.19 -3.15
C ALA A 35 22.64 -0.18 -3.62
N VAL A 36 22.17 -1.03 -2.70
CA VAL A 36 21.45 -2.27 -3.04
C VAL A 36 20.04 -1.93 -3.47
N LEU A 37 19.35 -1.07 -2.71
CA LEU A 37 17.99 -0.66 -2.98
C LEU A 37 17.87 0.10 -4.30
N THR A 38 18.75 1.07 -4.59
CA THR A 38 18.70 1.88 -5.83
C THR A 38 18.77 1.03 -7.09
N ARG A 39 19.49 -0.09 -7.07
CA ARG A 39 19.51 -1.05 -8.19
C ARG A 39 18.17 -1.73 -8.41
N LYS A 40 17.46 -2.10 -7.33
CA LYS A 40 16.11 -2.67 -7.41
C LYS A 40 15.07 -1.62 -7.80
N LEU A 41 15.24 -0.37 -7.35
CA LEU A 41 14.36 0.75 -7.70
C LEU A 41 14.52 1.15 -9.17
N GLY A 42 15.68 0.92 -9.78
CA GLY A 42 16.01 1.46 -11.11
C GLY A 42 16.32 2.96 -11.08
N TYR A 43 16.58 3.54 -9.91
CA TYR A 43 16.79 4.97 -9.72
C TYR A 43 17.92 5.26 -8.74
N VAL A 44 18.79 6.22 -9.08
CA VAL A 44 19.87 6.70 -8.22
C VAL A 44 19.56 8.13 -7.78
N PHE A 45 19.37 8.31 -6.47
CA PHE A 45 19.04 9.60 -5.87
C PHE A 45 20.21 10.59 -5.94
N LYS A 46 19.91 11.84 -6.29
CA LYS A 46 20.84 12.98 -6.21
C LYS A 46 20.88 13.52 -4.79
N ASP A 47 19.72 13.69 -4.16
CA ASP A 47 19.60 14.04 -2.75
C ASP A 47 19.32 12.81 -1.89
N LEU A 48 20.34 12.39 -1.12
CA LEU A 48 20.26 11.23 -0.22
C LEU A 48 19.34 11.46 1.00
N SER A 49 18.91 12.70 1.26
CA SER A 49 17.94 13.00 2.31
C SER A 49 16.55 12.46 1.99
N LEU A 50 16.19 12.39 0.71
CA LEU A 50 14.88 11.91 0.23
C LEU A 50 14.65 10.41 0.46
N PRO A 51 15.53 9.48 0.03
CA PRO A 51 15.34 8.06 0.32
C PRO A 51 15.42 7.78 1.82
N LYS A 52 16.23 8.54 2.58
CA LYS A 52 16.26 8.42 4.04
C LYS A 52 14.91 8.81 4.65
N LEU A 53 14.33 9.93 4.21
CA LEU A 53 13.01 10.37 4.66
C LEU A 53 11.93 9.35 4.28
N ALA A 54 11.96 8.84 3.05
CA ALA A 54 10.99 7.88 2.53
C ALA A 54 10.99 6.53 3.27
N LEU A 55 12.14 6.16 3.84
CA LEU A 55 12.29 4.92 4.62
C LEU A 55 12.11 5.13 6.13
N THR A 56 11.87 6.36 6.59
CA THR A 56 11.76 6.70 8.02
C THR A 56 10.30 6.70 8.48
N HIS A 57 9.96 5.75 9.34
CA HIS A 57 8.63 5.65 9.93
C HIS A 57 8.46 6.63 11.11
N ARG A 58 7.23 7.08 11.35
CA ARG A 58 6.86 7.99 12.47
C ARG A 58 7.28 7.52 13.86
N SER A 59 7.46 6.21 14.06
CA SER A 59 7.93 5.66 15.34
C SER A 59 9.41 5.94 15.62
N PHE A 60 10.18 6.25 14.58
CA PHE A 60 11.57 6.70 14.72
C PHE A 60 11.63 8.22 14.93
N ASP A 61 10.94 8.99 14.08
CA ASP A 61 10.84 10.44 14.18
C ASP A 61 9.41 10.90 13.84
N SER A 62 8.74 11.55 14.80
CA SER A 62 7.35 11.97 14.63
C SER A 62 7.16 13.16 13.69
N LYS A 63 8.23 13.89 13.35
CA LYS A 63 8.20 15.09 12.49
C LYS A 63 8.84 14.86 11.13
N LYS A 64 9.94 14.11 11.08
CA LYS A 64 10.70 13.82 9.85
C LYS A 64 10.50 12.36 9.45
N ASN A 65 9.34 12.07 8.88
CA ASN A 65 8.96 10.74 8.43
C ASN A 65 8.33 10.79 7.02
N TYR A 66 8.02 9.60 6.51
CA TYR A 66 7.56 9.40 5.16
C TYR A 66 6.12 9.85 4.86
N GLU A 67 5.27 10.18 5.87
CA GLU A 67 3.80 10.33 5.69
C GLU A 67 3.44 11.37 4.61
N ARG A 68 4.22 12.45 4.47
CA ARG A 68 3.99 13.46 3.41
C ARG A 68 4.39 12.99 2.03
N LEU A 69 5.43 12.17 1.95
CA LEU A 69 5.90 11.57 0.70
C LEU A 69 4.94 10.46 0.26
N GLU A 70 4.43 9.66 1.19
CA GLU A 70 3.38 8.66 0.99
C GLU A 70 2.15 9.32 0.35
N PHE A 71 1.63 10.40 0.94
CA PHE A 71 0.51 11.15 0.38
C PHE A 71 0.72 11.58 -1.09
N LEU A 72 1.91 12.09 -1.42
CA LEU A 72 2.23 12.47 -2.81
C LEU A 72 2.37 11.23 -3.70
N GLY A 73 3.01 10.19 -3.17
CA GLY A 73 3.27 8.92 -3.83
C GLY A 73 2.01 8.18 -4.23
N ASP A 74 1.00 8.10 -3.35
CA ASP A 74 -0.30 7.49 -3.64
C ASP A 74 -1.00 8.18 -4.83
N ALA A 75 -1.02 9.52 -4.83
CA ALA A 75 -1.60 10.28 -5.93
C ALA A 75 -0.88 10.03 -7.27
N LEU A 76 0.46 9.98 -7.26
CA LEU A 76 1.27 9.67 -8.43
C LEU A 76 1.05 8.24 -8.90
N LEU A 77 1.05 7.27 -7.97
CA LEU A 77 0.82 5.86 -8.24
C LEU A 77 -0.53 5.64 -8.91
N GLY A 78 -1.60 6.21 -8.35
CA GLY A 78 -2.95 6.10 -8.91
C GLY A 78 -3.05 6.68 -10.32
N MET A 79 -2.32 7.76 -10.60
CA MET A 79 -2.24 8.35 -11.94
C MET A 79 -1.46 7.45 -12.91
N ILE A 80 -0.23 7.03 -12.54
CA ILE A 80 0.64 6.17 -13.36
C ILE A 80 -0.05 4.85 -13.71
N VAL A 81 -0.64 4.18 -12.73
CA VAL A 81 -1.35 2.91 -12.96
C VAL A 81 -2.62 3.14 -13.78
N GLY A 82 -3.33 4.24 -13.56
CA GLY A 82 -4.49 4.61 -14.37
C GLY A 82 -4.15 4.80 -15.85
N GLU A 83 -3.08 5.53 -16.13
CA GLU A 83 -2.56 5.76 -17.49
C GLU A 83 -2.12 4.44 -18.14
N ALA A 84 -1.38 3.60 -17.42
CA ALA A 84 -0.94 2.29 -17.91
C ALA A 84 -2.12 1.39 -18.29
N LEU A 85 -3.16 1.34 -17.45
CA LEU A 85 -4.37 0.56 -17.72
C LEU A 85 -5.15 1.11 -18.93
N TYR A 86 -5.26 2.43 -19.06
CA TYR A 86 -5.94 3.08 -20.19
C TYR A 86 -5.32 2.65 -21.53
N HIS A 87 -4.00 2.67 -21.62
CA HIS A 87 -3.30 2.27 -22.83
C HIS A 87 -3.27 0.75 -23.04
N ARG A 88 -3.13 -0.03 -21.97
CA ARG A 88 -3.01 -1.50 -22.08
C ARG A 88 -4.35 -2.18 -22.40
N TYR A 89 -5.47 -1.61 -21.96
CA TYR A 89 -6.79 -2.21 -22.08
C TYR A 89 -7.81 -1.29 -22.76
N PRO A 90 -7.60 -0.92 -24.05
CA PRO A 90 -8.40 0.10 -24.74
C PRO A 90 -9.87 -0.30 -24.96
N SER A 91 -10.19 -1.59 -24.84
CA SER A 91 -11.56 -2.09 -25.01
C SER A 91 -12.37 -2.17 -23.71
N GLN A 92 -11.77 -1.86 -22.55
CA GLN A 92 -12.44 -1.94 -21.25
C GLN A 92 -13.17 -0.63 -20.92
N ASN A 93 -14.32 -0.72 -20.27
CA ASN A 93 -15.06 0.45 -19.81
C ASN A 93 -14.46 1.05 -18.53
N GLU A 94 -14.83 2.30 -18.23
CA GLU A 94 -14.37 3.06 -17.07
C GLU A 94 -14.50 2.25 -15.77
N GLY A 95 -15.67 1.70 -15.47
CA GLY A 95 -15.88 0.99 -14.20
C GLY A 95 -14.98 -0.25 -14.04
N ARG A 96 -14.62 -0.91 -15.14
CA ARG A 96 -13.64 -2.01 -15.12
C ARG A 96 -12.22 -1.50 -14.91
N LEU A 97 -11.81 -0.45 -15.61
CA LEU A 97 -10.50 0.18 -15.42
C LEU A 97 -10.33 0.69 -13.98
N THR A 98 -11.36 1.31 -13.40
CA THR A 98 -11.37 1.78 -12.01
C THR A 98 -11.16 0.63 -11.02
N ARG A 99 -11.79 -0.53 -11.23
CA ARG A 99 -11.58 -1.73 -10.39
C ARG A 99 -10.19 -2.34 -10.55
N MET A 100 -9.68 -2.39 -11.77
CA MET A 100 -8.32 -2.86 -12.06
C MET A 100 -7.27 -1.94 -11.42
N ARG A 101 -7.50 -0.62 -11.44
CA ARG A 101 -6.62 0.33 -10.74
C ARG A 101 -6.65 0.12 -9.24
N ALA A 102 -7.85 0.11 -8.63
CA ALA A 102 -8.00 -0.08 -7.18
C ALA A 102 -7.34 -1.38 -6.70
N THR A 103 -7.43 -2.43 -7.50
CA THR A 103 -6.71 -3.69 -7.32
C THR A 103 -5.20 -3.54 -7.27
N LEU A 104 -4.63 -2.76 -8.19
CA LEU A 104 -3.18 -2.69 -8.38
C LEU A 104 -2.53 -1.79 -7.34
N VAL A 105 -3.26 -0.79 -6.84
CA VAL A 105 -2.77 0.18 -5.87
C VAL A 105 -3.14 -0.15 -4.42
N ARG A 106 -3.87 -1.25 -4.16
CA ARG A 106 -4.20 -1.67 -2.79
C ARG A 106 -2.96 -2.20 -2.05
N GLN A 107 -3.04 -2.16 -0.72
CA GLN A 107 -1.99 -2.60 0.19
C GLN A 107 -1.39 -3.98 -0.17
N GLU A 108 -2.19 -5.00 -0.47
CA GLU A 108 -1.63 -6.33 -0.73
C GLU A 108 -0.80 -6.39 -2.02
N SER A 109 -1.16 -5.63 -3.06
CA SER A 109 -0.37 -5.53 -4.28
C SER A 109 0.93 -4.78 -4.03
N LEU A 110 0.88 -3.72 -3.21
CA LEU A 110 2.06 -2.95 -2.82
C LEU A 110 3.00 -3.75 -1.90
N VAL A 111 2.47 -4.64 -1.06
CA VAL A 111 3.30 -5.54 -0.25
C VAL A 111 4.10 -6.51 -1.13
N ILE A 112 3.53 -7.02 -2.23
CA ILE A 112 4.27 -7.86 -3.18
C ILE A 112 5.43 -7.07 -3.79
N ILE A 113 5.18 -5.83 -4.20
CA ILE A 113 6.21 -4.93 -4.72
C ILE A 113 7.28 -4.67 -3.65
N ALA A 114 6.88 -4.33 -2.42
CA ALA A 114 7.79 -4.08 -1.30
C ALA A 114 8.68 -5.29 -0.98
N GLN A 115 8.14 -6.51 -1.11
CA GLN A 115 8.89 -7.75 -0.92
C GLN A 115 9.93 -7.96 -2.04
N ASN A 116 9.57 -7.73 -3.30
CA ASN A 116 10.50 -7.82 -4.43
C ASN A 116 11.64 -6.79 -4.31
N LEU A 117 11.31 -5.60 -3.81
CA LEU A 117 12.25 -4.54 -3.50
C LEU A 117 13.05 -4.78 -2.20
N GLU A 118 12.70 -5.81 -1.42
CA GLU A 118 13.30 -6.14 -0.12
C GLU A 118 13.24 -4.98 0.90
N LEU A 119 12.17 -4.17 0.87
CA LEU A 119 12.07 -2.94 1.67
C LEU A 119 12.15 -3.17 3.19
N SER A 120 11.75 -4.35 3.67
CA SER A 120 11.83 -4.71 5.09
C SER A 120 13.24 -4.53 5.68
N ASN A 121 14.28 -4.70 4.86
CA ASN A 121 15.69 -4.54 5.26
C ASN A 121 16.13 -3.07 5.35
N HIS A 122 15.41 -2.16 4.70
CA HIS A 122 15.79 -0.76 4.53
C HIS A 122 14.99 0.19 5.43
N LEU A 123 13.89 -0.26 6.04
CA LEU A 123 13.05 0.54 6.92
C LEU A 123 13.78 1.01 8.18
N ILE A 124 13.66 2.31 8.45
CA ILE A 124 14.14 2.99 9.66
C ILE A 124 12.96 3.11 10.62
N LEU A 125 12.98 2.27 11.67
CA LEU A 125 11.91 2.15 12.65
C LEU A 125 12.42 2.46 14.06
N GLY A 126 11.56 3.03 14.91
CA GLY A 126 11.81 3.12 16.34
C GLY A 126 11.95 1.74 17.00
N ILE A 127 12.64 1.67 18.14
CA ILE A 127 13.00 0.40 18.80
C ILE A 127 11.77 -0.47 19.09
N GLY A 128 10.69 0.12 19.61
CA GLY A 128 9.45 -0.59 19.94
C GLY A 128 8.79 -1.18 18.69
N GLU A 129 8.64 -0.37 17.64
CA GLU A 129 8.06 -0.78 16.36
C GLU A 129 8.86 -1.91 15.70
N ARG A 130 10.19 -1.80 15.72
CA ARG A 130 11.08 -2.84 15.19
C ARG A 130 10.92 -4.16 15.94
N LYS A 131 10.86 -4.13 17.28
CA LYS A 131 10.65 -5.32 18.11
C LYS A 131 9.25 -5.91 17.94
N GLY A 132 8.25 -5.07 17.68
CA GLY A 132 6.85 -5.46 17.42
C GLY A 132 6.59 -5.97 16.00
N GLY A 133 7.64 -6.28 15.22
CA GLY A 133 7.49 -6.85 13.87
C GLY A 133 7.18 -5.83 12.77
N GLY A 134 7.35 -4.53 13.01
CA GLY A 134 7.00 -3.46 12.06
C GLY A 134 7.66 -3.60 10.68
N ARG A 135 8.85 -4.22 10.58
CA ARG A 135 9.53 -4.48 9.30
C ARG A 135 8.74 -5.33 8.31
N ASN A 136 7.83 -6.15 8.83
CA ASN A 136 7.01 -7.06 8.03
C ASN A 136 5.52 -6.67 8.05
N ARG A 137 5.18 -5.52 8.66
CA ARG A 137 3.78 -5.08 8.71
C ARG A 137 3.36 -4.60 7.32
N ALA A 138 2.26 -5.16 6.83
CA ALA A 138 1.75 -4.89 5.49
C ALA A 138 1.51 -3.40 5.23
N SER A 139 0.96 -2.66 6.20
CA SER A 139 0.73 -1.22 6.05
C SER A 139 2.04 -0.45 5.86
N ILE A 140 3.02 -0.64 6.75
CA ILE A 140 4.32 0.06 6.69
C ILE A 140 5.05 -0.23 5.36
N LEU A 141 4.97 -1.48 4.88
CA LEU A 141 5.57 -1.86 3.61
C LEU A 141 4.89 -1.18 2.42
N ALA A 142 3.57 -1.09 2.41
CA ALA A 142 2.82 -0.41 1.36
C ALA A 142 3.11 1.10 1.36
N ASP A 143 3.02 1.75 2.52
CA ASP A 143 3.30 3.19 2.67
C ASP A 143 4.73 3.53 2.20
N ALA A 144 5.70 2.65 2.48
CA ALA A 144 7.08 2.85 2.06
C ALA A 144 7.26 2.76 0.53
N VAL A 145 6.48 1.92 -0.17
CA VAL A 145 6.47 1.90 -1.63
C VAL A 145 5.98 3.23 -2.17
N GLU A 146 4.81 3.71 -1.70
CA GLU A 146 4.23 4.99 -2.11
C GLU A 146 5.21 6.14 -1.79
N SER A 147 5.78 6.14 -0.60
CA SER A 147 6.74 7.16 -0.21
C SER A 147 7.97 7.23 -1.11
N LEU A 148 8.51 6.08 -1.54
CA LEU A 148 9.62 6.03 -2.49
C LEU A 148 9.23 6.60 -3.86
N ILE A 149 8.00 6.41 -4.31
CA ILE A 149 7.48 7.04 -5.54
C ILE A 149 7.50 8.56 -5.39
N GLY A 150 6.98 9.08 -4.27
CA GLY A 150 7.01 10.51 -3.97
C GLY A 150 8.43 11.06 -3.91
N ALA A 151 9.36 10.32 -3.30
CA ALA A 151 10.76 10.72 -3.21
C ALA A 151 11.46 10.75 -4.58
N ILE A 152 11.27 9.73 -5.42
CA ILE A 152 11.84 9.67 -6.78
C ILE A 152 11.31 10.84 -7.62
N TYR A 153 10.01 11.14 -7.53
CA TYR A 153 9.44 12.27 -8.25
C TYR A 153 10.03 13.62 -7.82
N LEU A 154 10.19 13.85 -6.51
CA LEU A 154 10.77 15.11 -6.01
C LEU A 154 12.25 15.26 -6.36
N ASP A 155 13.02 14.18 -6.35
CA ASP A 155 14.44 14.19 -6.71
C ASP A 155 14.67 14.37 -8.22
N SER A 156 13.86 13.71 -9.03
CA SER A 156 13.97 13.74 -10.50
C SER A 156 13.31 14.98 -11.11
N GLN A 157 12.24 15.49 -10.48
CA GLN A 157 11.29 16.45 -11.05
C GLN A 157 10.77 16.03 -12.44
N ASN A 158 10.68 14.72 -12.67
CA ASN A 158 10.34 14.15 -13.96
C ASN A 158 9.35 12.99 -13.80
N LEU A 159 8.15 13.17 -14.34
CA LEU A 159 7.09 12.16 -14.28
C LEU A 159 7.43 10.91 -15.11
N ASP A 160 8.10 11.05 -16.24
CA ASP A 160 8.45 9.92 -17.11
C ASP A 160 9.45 8.97 -16.43
N ILE A 161 10.49 9.52 -15.79
CA ILE A 161 11.45 8.73 -15.00
C ILE A 161 10.74 8.01 -13.85
N THR A 162 9.84 8.71 -13.16
CA THR A 162 9.07 8.13 -12.06
C THR A 162 8.16 7.01 -12.56
N ARG A 163 7.48 7.22 -13.68
CA ARG A 163 6.62 6.24 -14.34
C ARG A 163 7.38 4.98 -14.70
N ASP A 164 8.54 5.11 -15.34
CA ASP A 164 9.36 3.97 -15.77
C ASP A 164 9.81 3.12 -14.58
N CYS A 165 10.23 3.77 -13.49
CA CYS A 165 10.57 3.06 -12.25
C CYS A 165 9.37 2.29 -11.71
N VAL A 166 8.23 2.96 -11.52
CA VAL A 166 7.02 2.34 -10.97
C VAL A 166 6.54 1.17 -11.82
N LEU A 167 6.44 1.34 -13.14
CA LEU A 167 5.98 0.28 -14.04
C LEU A 167 6.93 -0.92 -14.05
N SER A 168 8.24 -0.69 -13.90
CA SER A 168 9.21 -1.80 -13.78
C SER A 168 8.99 -2.64 -12.52
N TRP A 169 8.52 -2.04 -11.42
CA TRP A 169 8.26 -2.77 -10.15
C TRP A 169 7.01 -3.63 -10.21
N TYR A 170 6.02 -3.21 -10.99
CA TYR A 170 4.79 -3.99 -11.19
C TYR A 170 5.06 -5.30 -11.95
N GLY A 171 6.06 -5.34 -12.84
CA GLY A 171 6.33 -6.52 -13.67
C GLY A 171 5.06 -7.02 -14.34
N ASP A 172 4.74 -8.30 -14.16
CA ASP A 172 3.57 -8.94 -14.76
C ASP A 172 2.25 -8.68 -14.01
N LEU A 173 2.25 -7.92 -12.90
CA LEU A 173 1.04 -7.68 -12.10
C LEU A 173 -0.04 -6.92 -12.89
N ILE A 174 0.37 -5.95 -13.71
CA ILE A 174 -0.56 -5.18 -14.56
C ILE A 174 -1.21 -6.11 -15.59
N ASP A 175 -0.44 -7.03 -16.14
CA ASP A 175 -0.87 -7.88 -17.25
C ASP A 175 -1.84 -8.97 -16.77
N ASN A 176 -1.58 -9.48 -15.58
CA ASN A 176 -2.36 -10.52 -14.93
C ASN A 176 -3.50 -9.98 -14.06
N VAL A 177 -3.74 -8.66 -14.07
CA VAL A 177 -4.79 -8.02 -13.26
C VAL A 177 -6.20 -8.58 -13.56
N ASN A 178 -6.40 -9.11 -14.77
CA ASN A 178 -7.65 -9.77 -15.19
C ASN A 178 -7.76 -11.24 -14.72
N ASP A 179 -6.64 -11.96 -14.65
CA ASP A 179 -6.60 -13.35 -14.18
C ASP A 179 -6.76 -13.44 -12.66
N GLN A 180 -6.52 -12.33 -11.99
CA GLN A 180 -6.89 -12.13 -10.61
C GLN A 180 -8.43 -11.95 -10.45
N LYS A 181 -9.21 -12.98 -10.83
CA LYS A 181 -10.59 -13.22 -10.36
C LYS A 181 -10.73 -13.08 -8.83
N ALA A 182 -9.61 -13.12 -8.11
CA ALA A 182 -9.44 -12.97 -6.67
C ALA A 182 -9.62 -11.53 -6.08
N LEU A 183 -9.79 -10.49 -6.90
CA LEU A 183 -9.64 -9.10 -6.41
C LEU A 183 -10.90 -8.31 -6.12
N LYS A 184 -12.04 -8.80 -6.62
CA LYS A 184 -13.29 -8.35 -6.07
C LYS A 184 -13.59 -9.30 -4.94
N ASP A 185 -13.70 -8.76 -3.73
CA ASP A 185 -13.94 -9.58 -2.56
C ASP A 185 -15.16 -10.47 -2.84
N ALA A 186 -15.04 -11.75 -2.51
CA ALA A 186 -16.00 -12.77 -2.84
C ALA A 186 -17.42 -12.42 -2.34
N LYS A 187 -17.55 -11.62 -1.26
CA LYS A 187 -18.86 -11.14 -0.80
C LYS A 187 -19.48 -10.19 -1.81
N SER A 188 -18.74 -9.19 -2.30
CA SER A 188 -19.24 -8.28 -3.34
C SER A 188 -19.55 -9.00 -4.64
N ARG A 189 -18.71 -9.97 -5.06
CA ARG A 189 -19.02 -10.82 -6.22
C ARG A 189 -20.32 -11.60 -6.05
N LEU A 190 -20.54 -12.19 -4.87
CA LEU A 190 -21.75 -12.94 -4.56
C LEU A 190 -22.98 -12.03 -4.55
N GLN A 191 -22.88 -10.85 -3.93
CA GLN A 191 -23.97 -9.87 -3.87
C GLN A 191 -24.41 -9.43 -5.27
N GLU A 192 -23.46 -9.06 -6.13
CA GLU A 192 -23.77 -8.64 -7.50
C GLU A 192 -24.36 -9.76 -8.34
N TRP A 193 -23.84 -11.00 -8.19
CA TRP A 193 -24.39 -12.16 -8.88
C TRP A 193 -25.87 -12.36 -8.48
N LEU A 194 -26.18 -12.34 -7.19
CA LEU A 194 -27.53 -12.50 -6.67
C LEU A 194 -28.46 -11.37 -7.14
N GLN A 195 -28.02 -10.12 -7.04
CA GLN A 195 -28.78 -8.96 -7.50
C GLN A 195 -29.05 -8.99 -9.01
N SER A 196 -28.06 -9.37 -9.83
CA SER A 196 -28.23 -9.50 -11.29
C SER A 196 -29.27 -10.54 -11.69
N LYS A 197 -29.55 -11.50 -10.80
CA LYS A 197 -30.54 -12.57 -10.94
C LYS A 197 -31.83 -12.31 -10.14
N GLN A 198 -31.97 -11.12 -9.54
CA GLN A 198 -33.11 -10.72 -8.69
C GLN A 198 -33.33 -11.60 -7.45
N PHE A 199 -32.27 -12.25 -6.97
CA PHE A 199 -32.27 -12.97 -5.70
C PHE A 199 -31.99 -12.04 -4.52
N ASP A 200 -32.35 -12.52 -3.32
CA ASP A 200 -32.09 -11.81 -2.08
C ASP A 200 -30.57 -11.82 -1.78
N LEU A 201 -30.11 -10.82 -1.03
CA LEU A 201 -28.70 -10.71 -0.64
C LEU A 201 -28.27 -11.87 0.28
N PRO A 202 -26.98 -12.24 0.29
CA PRO A 202 -26.49 -13.33 1.13
C PRO A 202 -26.48 -12.92 2.61
N HIS A 203 -26.91 -13.83 3.48
CA HIS A 203 -26.84 -13.65 4.93
C HIS A 203 -25.59 -14.35 5.50
N TYR A 204 -24.87 -13.67 6.38
CA TYR A 204 -23.68 -14.22 7.05
C TYR A 204 -23.92 -14.26 8.56
N GLU A 205 -23.83 -15.46 9.13
CA GLU A 205 -24.04 -15.73 10.55
C GLU A 205 -22.72 -16.20 11.18
N LEU A 206 -22.28 -15.57 12.27
CA LEU A 206 -21.13 -16.05 13.04
C LEU A 206 -21.61 -17.20 13.93
N MET A 207 -21.16 -18.42 13.63
CA MET A 207 -21.57 -19.63 14.34
C MET A 207 -20.76 -19.83 15.61
N GLU A 208 -19.45 -19.59 15.53
CA GLU A 208 -18.52 -19.90 16.62
C GLU A 208 -17.25 -19.05 16.52
N THR A 209 -16.66 -18.74 17.67
CA THR A 209 -15.29 -18.22 17.78
C THR A 209 -14.48 -19.21 18.60
N ARG A 210 -13.42 -19.78 18.02
CA ARG A 210 -12.53 -20.75 18.65
C ARG A 210 -11.20 -20.10 19.02
N GLY A 211 -10.60 -20.55 20.11
CA GLY A 211 -9.28 -20.07 20.56
C GLY A 211 -9.32 -18.74 21.31
N ASN A 212 -8.14 -18.31 21.76
CA ASN A 212 -7.94 -17.07 22.52
C ASN A 212 -7.18 -16.05 21.69
N ALA A 213 -7.41 -14.76 21.93
CA ALA A 213 -6.65 -13.70 21.28
C ALA A 213 -5.14 -13.87 21.55
N PRO A 214 -4.26 -13.70 20.55
CA PRO A 214 -4.53 -13.28 19.16
C PRO A 214 -4.80 -14.43 18.17
N HIS A 215 -4.82 -15.69 18.60
CA HIS A 215 -4.98 -16.87 17.74
C HIS A 215 -6.45 -17.34 17.68
N GLN A 216 -7.36 -16.41 17.40
CA GLN A 216 -8.79 -16.71 17.27
C GLN A 216 -9.14 -17.18 15.86
N ILE A 217 -10.06 -18.12 15.76
CA ILE A 217 -10.64 -18.61 14.51
C ILE A 217 -12.14 -18.34 14.55
N PHE A 218 -12.64 -17.62 13.55
CA PHE A 218 -14.04 -17.28 13.39
C PHE A 218 -14.67 -18.25 12.40
N VAL A 219 -15.78 -18.89 12.77
CA VAL A 219 -16.55 -19.81 11.92
C VAL A 219 -17.84 -19.12 11.50
N VAL A 220 -18.02 -18.93 10.19
CA VAL A 220 -19.14 -18.19 9.62
C VAL A 220 -19.92 -19.06 8.65
N ARG A 221 -21.24 -19.02 8.75
CA ARG A 221 -22.17 -19.61 7.79
C ARG A 221 -22.67 -18.55 6.80
N CYS A 222 -22.65 -18.86 5.52
CA CYS A 222 -23.28 -18.10 4.44
C CYS A 222 -24.54 -18.82 3.96
N HIS A 223 -25.67 -18.12 4.00
CA HIS A 223 -26.97 -18.59 3.54
C HIS A 223 -27.47 -17.70 2.39
N VAL A 224 -28.05 -18.33 1.36
CA VAL A 224 -28.73 -17.64 0.25
C VAL A 224 -30.12 -18.24 0.07
N ASN A 225 -31.12 -17.38 -0.20
CA ASN A 225 -32.51 -17.79 -0.31
C ASN A 225 -32.84 -18.41 -1.69
N ILE A 226 -32.18 -19.52 -2.03
CA ILE A 226 -32.32 -20.20 -3.33
C ILE A 226 -32.58 -21.69 -3.12
N ASN A 227 -33.58 -22.24 -3.81
CA ASN A 227 -33.90 -23.66 -3.77
C ASN A 227 -32.70 -24.51 -4.23
N ASN A 228 -32.48 -25.63 -3.54
CA ASN A 228 -31.37 -26.56 -3.78
C ASN A 228 -29.95 -25.96 -3.57
N CYS A 229 -29.84 -24.76 -2.97
CA CYS A 229 -28.56 -24.18 -2.59
C CYS A 229 -28.28 -24.42 -1.10
N VAL A 230 -27.39 -25.35 -0.77
CA VAL A 230 -27.01 -25.64 0.62
C VAL A 230 -26.19 -24.48 1.21
N ASP A 231 -26.34 -24.24 2.51
CA ASP A 231 -25.55 -23.23 3.22
C ASP A 231 -24.08 -23.65 3.28
N ILE A 232 -23.18 -22.68 3.16
CA ILE A 232 -21.74 -22.90 3.25
C ILE A 232 -21.25 -22.44 4.61
N THR A 233 -20.44 -23.22 5.31
CA THR A 233 -19.80 -22.80 6.57
C THR A 233 -18.29 -22.89 6.43
N GLU A 234 -17.60 -21.78 6.69
CA GLU A 234 -16.15 -21.65 6.53
C GLU A 234 -15.52 -20.91 7.72
N SER A 235 -14.19 -21.04 7.85
CA SER A 235 -13.46 -20.44 8.97
C SER A 235 -12.24 -19.60 8.57
N GLY A 236 -11.90 -18.60 9.39
CA GLY A 236 -10.78 -17.70 9.14
C GLY A 236 -10.25 -17.02 10.39
N GLU A 237 -9.04 -16.49 10.29
CA GLU A 237 -8.34 -15.76 11.38
C GLU A 237 -9.02 -14.42 11.73
N SER A 238 -9.92 -13.96 10.87
CA SER A 238 -10.85 -12.89 11.17
C SER A 238 -12.22 -13.24 10.60
N ARG A 239 -13.28 -12.64 11.17
CA ARG A 239 -14.64 -12.73 10.63
C ARG A 239 -14.68 -12.38 9.14
N ARG A 240 -13.95 -11.33 8.72
CA ARG A 240 -13.85 -10.92 7.32
C ARG A 240 -13.30 -12.05 6.44
N ILE A 241 -12.21 -12.69 6.85
CA ILE A 241 -11.61 -13.80 6.08
C ILE A 241 -12.57 -15.00 5.98
N ALA A 242 -13.25 -15.35 7.08
CA ALA A 242 -14.23 -16.43 7.08
C ALA A 242 -15.40 -16.16 6.12
N GLU A 243 -15.93 -14.94 6.14
CA GLU A 243 -17.00 -14.50 5.22
C GLU A 243 -16.56 -14.55 3.76
N GLN A 244 -15.32 -14.13 3.44
CA GLN A 244 -14.77 -14.20 2.08
C GLN A 244 -14.72 -15.65 1.56
N LYS A 245 -14.19 -16.58 2.38
CA LYS A 245 -14.10 -17.99 2.01
C LYS A 245 -15.48 -18.60 1.78
N ALA A 246 -16.44 -18.33 2.68
CA ALA A 246 -17.81 -18.80 2.54
C ALA A 246 -18.46 -18.28 1.24
N ALA A 247 -18.23 -17.01 0.92
CA ALA A 247 -18.77 -16.39 -0.30
C ALA A 247 -18.21 -17.01 -1.58
N GLU A 248 -16.90 -17.31 -1.64
CA GLU A 248 -16.28 -17.89 -2.83
C GLU A 248 -16.82 -19.30 -3.11
N LEU A 249 -16.94 -20.13 -2.07
CA LEU A 249 -17.54 -21.46 -2.19
C LEU A 249 -19.02 -21.38 -2.57
N MET A 250 -19.77 -20.41 -2.03
CA MET A 250 -21.17 -20.18 -2.39
C MET A 250 -21.32 -19.83 -3.87
N ILE A 251 -20.47 -18.95 -4.41
CA ILE A 251 -20.45 -18.63 -5.85
C ILE A 251 -20.20 -19.90 -6.69
N ASN A 252 -19.21 -20.71 -6.29
CA ASN A 252 -18.89 -21.96 -6.98
C ASN A 252 -20.04 -22.97 -6.98
N GLN A 253 -20.81 -23.03 -5.89
CA GLN A 253 -22.02 -23.84 -5.81
C GLN A 253 -23.12 -23.30 -6.71
N LEU A 254 -23.36 -21.99 -6.68
CA LEU A 254 -24.38 -21.33 -7.50
C LEU A 254 -24.11 -21.49 -9.00
N HIS A 255 -22.85 -21.49 -9.44
CA HIS A 255 -22.47 -21.77 -10.83
C HIS A 255 -22.75 -23.21 -11.28
N LYS A 256 -22.85 -24.16 -10.35
CA LYS A 256 -23.17 -25.57 -10.64
C LYS A 256 -24.67 -25.84 -10.65
N LEU A 257 -25.49 -24.91 -10.17
CA LEU A 257 -26.94 -25.08 -10.17
C LEU A 257 -27.53 -24.83 -11.57
N PRO A 258 -28.55 -25.60 -11.98
CA PRO A 258 -29.25 -25.36 -13.23
C PRO A 258 -29.94 -23.99 -13.22
N SER A 259 -30.01 -23.35 -14.39
CA SER A 259 -30.58 -22.00 -14.60
C SER A 259 -32.07 -21.85 -14.24
N SER A 260 -32.74 -22.93 -13.83
CA SER A 260 -34.13 -22.97 -13.36
C SER A 260 -34.29 -22.82 -11.84
N ALA A 261 -33.23 -22.49 -11.09
CA ALA A 261 -33.31 -22.30 -9.64
C ALA A 261 -34.28 -21.17 -9.28
N LYS A 262 -35.22 -21.43 -8.36
CA LYS A 262 -36.21 -20.48 -7.83
C LYS A 262 -35.86 -20.08 -6.40
N LYS A 263 -36.39 -18.95 -5.90
CA LYS A 263 -36.29 -18.57 -4.48
C LYS A 263 -36.85 -19.69 -3.59
N ARG A 264 -36.30 -19.90 -2.39
CA ARG A 264 -37.00 -20.74 -1.39
C ARG A 264 -38.28 -20.02 -0.99
N SER A 265 -39.38 -20.77 -0.93
CA SER A 265 -40.68 -20.24 -0.52
C SER A 265 -40.66 -19.81 0.93
#